data_AF-A0A257A1Q9-F1
#
_entry.id   AF-A0A257A1Q9-F1
#
_cell.length_a   1.000
_cell.length_b   1.000
_cell.length_c   1.000
_cell.angle_alpha   90.00
_cell.angle_beta   90.00
_cell.angle_gamma   90.00
#
_symmetry.space_group_name_H-M   'P 1'
#
loop_
_entity.id
_entity.type
_entity.pdbx_description
1 polymer ?
#
loop_
_entity_poly.entity_id
_entity_poly.type
_entity_poly.pdbx_seq_one_letter_code
_entity_poly.pdbx_strand_id
1 'polypeptide(L)'
;MAELPEFEYEFTGSFKKGYKLKFKDRKTRVEGDVIYKPNHKGVLFYNNGKYIVSPMVNIRYFDMFWCDLEGKIKVDDKEYDLKNARGIYEHSGGIFATSGVAEWDWLNMQFPNGAGHIFFIKMDFGEKGTGDINEGAITLGNEFMHFLGEDMKLTPTKYRYDDTLKKEIPVEWILELSSKTGHRGKLKIKSTAELSGRCH
;
A
#
# COMPACT_ATOMS: atom_id res chain seq x y z
N MET A 1 13.13 -24.22 30.46
CA MET A 1 11.91 -23.45 30.14
C MET A 1 11.92 -23.21 28.65
N ALA A 2 10.82 -23.45 27.93
CA ALA A 2 10.77 -23.11 26.50
C ALA A 2 10.82 -21.58 26.36
N GLU A 3 11.68 -21.08 25.48
CA GLU A 3 11.70 -19.65 25.14
C GLU A 3 10.39 -19.29 24.44
N LEU A 4 9.78 -18.19 24.89
CA LEU A 4 8.60 -17.65 24.22
C LEU A 4 9.00 -17.06 22.87
N PRO A 5 8.17 -17.14 21.83
CA PRO A 5 8.48 -16.57 20.52
C PRO A 5 8.71 -15.06 20.62
N GLU A 6 9.70 -14.55 19.89
CA GLU A 6 9.99 -13.11 19.79
C GLU A 6 8.79 -12.33 19.22
N PHE A 7 8.10 -12.94 18.26
CA PHE A 7 6.91 -12.40 17.61
C PHE A 7 5.83 -13.46 17.51
N GLU A 8 4.60 -13.07 17.84
CA GLU A 8 3.41 -13.92 17.78
C GLU A 8 2.31 -13.15 17.05
N TYR A 9 1.59 -13.79 16.12
CA TYR A 9 0.42 -13.18 15.50
C TYR A 9 -0.67 -14.19 15.15
N GLU A 10 -1.91 -13.71 15.15
CA GLU A 10 -3.10 -14.38 14.67
C GLU A 10 -3.81 -13.44 13.69
N PHE A 11 -4.01 -13.91 12.46
CA PHE A 11 -4.74 -13.17 11.45
C PHE A 11 -5.90 -14.01 10.93
N THR A 12 -7.12 -13.63 11.30
CA THR A 12 -8.34 -14.39 10.99
C THR A 12 -9.38 -13.49 10.34
N GLY A 13 -10.23 -14.06 9.48
CA GLY A 13 -11.33 -13.32 8.86
C GLY A 13 -11.52 -13.64 7.39
N SER A 14 -12.17 -12.71 6.69
CA SER A 14 -12.42 -12.80 5.25
C SER A 14 -12.73 -11.43 4.68
N PHE A 15 -12.53 -11.26 3.37
CA PHE A 15 -12.82 -9.99 2.70
C PHE A 15 -14.26 -9.49 2.88
N LYS A 16 -15.22 -10.40 3.09
CA LYS A 16 -16.64 -10.05 3.32
C LYS A 16 -16.93 -9.55 4.73
N LYS A 17 -16.28 -10.13 5.73
CA LYS A 17 -16.56 -9.87 7.16
C LYS A 17 -15.55 -8.92 7.81
N GLY A 18 -14.44 -8.66 7.12
CA GLY A 18 -13.27 -8.03 7.71
C GLY A 18 -12.29 -9.03 8.29
N TYR A 19 -11.16 -8.50 8.73
CA TYR A 19 -10.08 -9.27 9.32
C TYR A 19 -9.80 -8.80 10.74
N LYS A 20 -9.39 -9.73 11.59
CA LYS A 20 -8.88 -9.47 12.92
C LYS A 20 -7.40 -9.82 12.95
N LEU A 21 -6.58 -8.86 13.32
CA LEU A 21 -5.15 -9.03 13.56
C LEU A 21 -4.88 -8.87 15.05
N LYS A 22 -4.40 -9.94 15.68
CA LYS A 22 -3.76 -9.88 16.99
C LYS A 22 -2.29 -10.12 16.81
N PHE A 23 -1.44 -9.29 17.41
CA PHE A 23 0.00 -9.50 17.36
C PHE A 23 0.69 -9.00 18.62
N LYS A 24 1.86 -9.56 18.90
CA LYS A 24 2.76 -9.17 19.98
C LYS A 24 4.20 -9.34 19.54
N ASP A 25 4.91 -8.22 19.47
CA ASP A 25 6.36 -8.15 19.26
C ASP A 25 7.02 -7.80 20.60
N ARG A 26 7.80 -8.75 21.15
CA ARG A 26 8.47 -8.58 22.44
C ARG A 26 9.73 -7.73 22.34
N LYS A 27 10.37 -7.66 21.16
CA LYS A 27 11.60 -6.91 20.92
C LYS A 27 11.31 -5.42 20.78
N THR A 28 10.29 -5.07 20.01
CA THR A 28 9.86 -3.67 19.85
C THR A 28 8.86 -3.23 20.90
N ARG A 29 8.37 -4.17 21.74
CA ARG A 29 7.35 -3.93 22.78
C ARG A 29 6.06 -3.36 22.19
N VAL A 30 5.67 -3.83 21.01
CA VAL A 30 4.43 -3.43 20.35
C VAL A 30 3.46 -4.60 20.32
N GLU A 31 2.23 -4.39 20.75
CA GLU A 31 1.15 -5.37 20.61
C GLU A 31 -0.12 -4.68 20.10
N GLY A 32 -0.99 -5.45 19.44
CA GLY A 32 -2.23 -4.94 18.90
C GLY A 32 -3.32 -6.00 18.86
N ASP A 33 -4.55 -5.54 19.06
CA ASP A 33 -5.78 -6.28 18.76
C ASP A 33 -6.64 -5.34 17.91
N VAL A 34 -6.60 -5.56 16.59
CA VAL A 34 -7.14 -4.65 15.58
C VAL A 34 -8.11 -5.37 14.67
N ILE A 35 -9.25 -4.76 14.43
CA ILE A 35 -10.27 -5.21 13.48
C ILE A 35 -10.27 -4.27 12.28
N TYR A 36 -10.11 -4.85 11.10
CA TYR A 36 -10.18 -4.20 9.81
C TYR A 36 -11.58 -4.38 9.25
N LYS A 37 -12.42 -3.35 9.39
CA LYS A 37 -13.78 -3.35 8.84
C LYS A 37 -13.75 -2.90 7.38
N PRO A 38 -14.18 -3.75 6.43
CA PRO A 38 -14.09 -3.44 5.02
C PRO A 38 -15.08 -2.33 4.64
N ASN A 39 -14.61 -1.31 3.93
CA ASN A 39 -15.49 -0.38 3.22
C ASN A 39 -15.54 -0.79 1.75
N HIS A 40 -16.68 -1.32 1.31
CA HIS A 40 -16.85 -1.85 -0.05
C HIS A 40 -16.66 -0.82 -1.16
N LYS A 41 -16.65 0.48 -0.85
CA LYS A 41 -16.34 1.52 -1.82
C LYS A 41 -14.86 1.54 -2.20
N GLY A 42 -13.97 1.14 -1.28
CA GLY A 42 -12.52 1.17 -1.48
C GLY A 42 -11.94 -0.21 -1.82
N VAL A 43 -12.43 -0.84 -2.89
CA VAL A 43 -11.91 -2.13 -3.36
C VAL A 43 -11.41 -1.99 -4.80
N LEU A 44 -10.16 -2.35 -5.03
CA LEU A 44 -9.55 -2.41 -6.35
C LEU A 44 -9.31 -3.86 -6.73
N PHE A 45 -9.98 -4.34 -7.79
CA PHE A 45 -9.64 -5.60 -8.45
C PHE A 45 -8.75 -5.29 -9.65
N TYR A 46 -7.46 -5.58 -9.51
CA TYR A 46 -6.48 -5.24 -10.54
C TYR A 46 -6.76 -5.96 -11.86
N ASN A 47 -6.46 -5.28 -12.96
CA ASN A 47 -6.76 -5.74 -14.31
C ASN A 47 -8.24 -6.20 -14.45
N ASN A 48 -9.15 -5.51 -13.76
CA ASN A 48 -10.56 -5.88 -13.67
C ASN A 48 -10.81 -7.33 -13.20
N GLY A 49 -9.98 -7.80 -12.27
CA GLY A 49 -10.07 -9.13 -11.65
C GLY A 49 -9.58 -10.29 -12.52
N LYS A 50 -8.98 -10.00 -13.68
CA LYS A 50 -8.34 -11.01 -14.55
C LYS A 50 -6.96 -11.38 -14.04
N TYR A 51 -6.52 -12.61 -14.32
CA TYR A 51 -5.14 -13.01 -14.09
C TYR A 51 -4.20 -12.19 -14.96
N ILE A 52 -3.10 -11.72 -14.38
CA ILE A 52 -1.98 -11.20 -15.14
C ILE A 52 -0.97 -12.33 -15.29
N VAL A 53 -0.63 -12.63 -16.55
CA VAL A 53 0.29 -13.70 -16.91
C VAL A 53 1.41 -13.11 -17.76
N SER A 54 2.61 -13.14 -17.21
CA SER A 54 3.88 -12.84 -17.86
C SER A 54 4.91 -13.89 -17.41
N PRO A 55 6.12 -13.94 -18.01
CA PRO A 55 7.18 -14.84 -17.53
C PRO A 55 7.54 -14.68 -16.05
N MET A 56 7.27 -13.51 -15.45
CA MET A 56 7.63 -13.19 -14.06
C MET A 56 6.42 -13.02 -13.12
N VAL A 57 5.21 -12.95 -13.68
CA VAL A 57 3.99 -12.60 -12.94
C VAL A 57 2.89 -13.56 -13.35
N ASN A 58 2.39 -14.35 -12.42
CA ASN A 58 1.14 -15.09 -12.56
C ASN A 58 0.33 -14.87 -11.30
N ILE A 59 -0.43 -13.77 -11.25
CA ILE A 59 -1.06 -13.33 -10.01
C ILE A 59 -2.45 -12.77 -10.26
N ARG A 60 -3.34 -13.09 -9.33
CA ARG A 60 -4.62 -12.40 -9.15
C ARG A 60 -4.55 -11.67 -7.83
N TYR A 61 -4.90 -10.41 -7.84
CA TYR A 61 -4.72 -9.52 -6.72
C TYR A 61 -5.94 -8.62 -6.60
N PHE A 62 -6.26 -8.24 -5.36
CA PHE A 62 -7.24 -7.22 -5.05
C PHE A 62 -6.85 -6.55 -3.74
N ASP A 63 -7.08 -5.26 -3.67
CA ASP A 63 -6.74 -4.47 -2.49
C ASP A 63 -8.00 -3.83 -1.94
N MET A 64 -8.10 -3.86 -0.61
CA MET A 64 -9.09 -3.09 0.13
C MET A 64 -8.39 -1.91 0.78
N PHE A 65 -8.36 -0.81 0.03
CA PHE A 65 -7.65 0.40 0.39
C PHE A 65 -8.43 1.37 1.28
N TRP A 66 -9.66 0.98 1.65
CA TRP A 66 -10.44 1.65 2.65
C TRP A 66 -10.98 0.64 3.65
N CYS A 67 -10.33 0.56 4.81
CA CYS A 67 -10.83 -0.14 5.97
C CYS A 67 -10.92 0.82 7.15
N ASP A 68 -12.03 0.76 7.88
CA ASP A 68 -12.15 1.42 9.18
C ASP A 68 -11.53 0.49 10.23
N LEU A 69 -10.62 1.02 11.04
CA LEU A 69 -9.94 0.26 12.08
C LEU A 69 -10.60 0.48 13.43
N GLU A 70 -10.80 -0.62 14.15
CA GLU A 70 -11.25 -0.61 15.53
C GLU A 70 -10.33 -1.49 16.37
N GLY A 71 -10.20 -1.15 17.65
CA GLY A 71 -9.39 -1.92 18.59
C GLY A 71 -8.30 -1.07 19.21
N LYS A 72 -7.19 -1.71 19.56
CA LYS A 72 -6.16 -1.10 20.39
C LYS A 72 -4.77 -1.48 19.91
N ILE A 73 -3.85 -0.53 20.05
CA ILE A 73 -2.42 -0.77 19.91
C ILE A 73 -1.78 -0.35 21.23
N LYS A 74 -0.83 -1.15 21.71
CA LYS A 74 0.02 -0.80 22.83
C LYS A 74 1.46 -0.72 22.35
N VAL A 75 2.11 0.39 22.69
CA VAL A 75 3.52 0.63 22.42
C VAL A 75 4.18 0.84 23.78
N ASP A 76 5.18 0.02 24.10
CA ASP A 76 5.74 -0.10 25.44
C ASP A 76 4.62 -0.40 26.47
N ASP A 77 4.36 0.55 27.37
CA ASP A 77 3.35 0.45 28.42
C ASP A 77 2.17 1.41 28.20
N LYS A 78 2.09 2.03 27.01
CA LYS A 78 1.03 2.98 26.64
C LYS A 78 0.06 2.35 25.66
N GLU A 79 -1.22 2.40 26.01
CA GLU A 79 -2.33 1.90 25.19
C GLU A 79 -3.00 3.03 24.42
N TYR A 80 -3.30 2.77 23.16
CA TYR A 80 -3.92 3.69 22.22
C TYR A 80 -5.17 3.05 21.63
N ASP A 81 -6.33 3.67 21.85
CA ASP A 81 -7.55 3.31 21.15
C ASP A 81 -7.49 3.77 19.69
N LEU A 82 -7.80 2.86 18.77
CA LEU A 82 -7.98 3.19 17.36
C LEU A 82 -9.35 3.84 17.17
N LYS A 83 -9.40 5.17 17.21
CA LYS A 83 -10.60 5.98 16.92
C LYS A 83 -10.41 6.72 15.60
N ASN A 84 -11.32 6.51 14.65
CA ASN A 84 -11.23 7.05 13.28
C ASN A 84 -9.94 6.66 12.54
N ALA A 85 -9.29 5.57 12.97
CA ALA A 85 -8.12 5.05 12.29
C ALA A 85 -8.55 4.33 11.02
N ARG A 86 -7.70 4.40 10.00
CA ARG A 86 -7.95 3.76 8.71
C ARG A 86 -6.78 2.86 8.37
N GLY A 87 -7.11 1.77 7.70
CA GLY A 87 -6.15 0.78 7.29
C GLY A 87 -6.42 0.32 5.87
N ILE A 88 -5.48 -0.47 5.40
CA ILE A 88 -5.49 -1.13 4.11
C ILE A 88 -5.12 -2.57 4.37
N TYR A 89 -5.68 -3.47 3.57
CA TYR A 89 -5.13 -4.80 3.44
C TYR A 89 -5.12 -5.19 1.97
N GLU A 90 -4.07 -5.91 1.61
CA GLU A 90 -3.71 -6.20 0.23
C GLU A 90 -3.73 -7.72 0.09
N HIS A 91 -4.49 -8.23 -0.87
CA HIS A 91 -4.59 -9.67 -1.12
C HIS A 91 -4.02 -9.99 -2.48
N SER A 92 -3.06 -10.90 -2.49
CA SER A 92 -2.52 -11.44 -3.71
C SER A 92 -2.41 -12.96 -3.62
N GLY A 93 -2.66 -13.63 -4.74
CA GLY A 93 -2.56 -15.08 -4.86
C GLY A 93 -1.91 -15.42 -6.19
N GLY A 94 -0.71 -16.00 -6.13
CA GLY A 94 0.05 -16.36 -7.33
C GLY A 94 1.57 -16.33 -7.15
N ILE A 95 2.28 -16.27 -8.28
CA ILE A 95 3.73 -16.16 -8.37
C ILE A 95 4.06 -14.73 -8.83
N PHE A 96 4.92 -14.05 -8.08
CA PHE A 96 5.43 -12.73 -8.41
C PHE A 96 6.94 -12.70 -8.18
N ALA A 97 7.72 -12.63 -9.26
CA ALA A 97 9.17 -12.53 -9.18
C ALA A 97 9.60 -11.06 -9.19
N THR A 98 10.11 -10.58 -8.05
CA THR A 98 10.58 -9.20 -7.87
C THR A 98 11.93 -8.92 -8.52
N SER A 99 12.64 -9.93 -9.02
CA SER A 99 13.98 -9.79 -9.59
C SER A 99 14.05 -8.88 -10.81
N GLY A 100 12.94 -8.70 -11.52
CA GLY A 100 12.84 -7.78 -12.65
C GLY A 100 12.27 -6.42 -12.30
N VAL A 101 11.97 -6.13 -11.03
CA VAL A 101 11.42 -4.83 -10.63
C VAL A 101 12.57 -3.82 -10.49
N ALA A 102 12.60 -2.83 -11.40
CA ALA A 102 13.60 -1.76 -11.38
C ALA A 102 13.18 -0.61 -10.45
N GLU A 103 11.90 -0.30 -10.42
CA GLU A 103 11.31 0.76 -9.60
C GLU A 103 9.90 0.35 -9.15
N TRP A 104 9.56 0.67 -7.91
CA TRP A 104 8.28 0.33 -7.32
C TRP A 104 7.82 1.39 -6.32
N ASP A 105 6.83 2.19 -6.72
CA ASP A 105 6.20 3.18 -5.87
C ASP A 105 4.79 2.74 -5.46
N TRP A 106 4.47 2.87 -4.17
CA TRP A 106 3.13 2.61 -3.60
C TRP A 106 2.62 3.86 -2.90
N LEU A 107 1.42 4.29 -3.28
CA LEU A 107 0.75 5.45 -2.71
C LEU A 107 -0.57 5.01 -2.07
N ASN A 108 -0.54 4.92 -0.74
CA ASN A 108 -1.70 4.69 0.11
C ASN A 108 -2.16 6.02 0.70
N MET A 109 -3.27 6.57 0.21
CA MET A 109 -3.75 7.90 0.52
C MET A 109 -5.09 7.86 1.26
N GLN A 110 -5.24 8.68 2.29
CA GLN A 110 -6.48 8.80 3.07
C GLN A 110 -6.96 10.25 3.05
N PHE A 111 -8.21 10.46 2.64
CA PHE A 111 -8.85 11.78 2.55
C PHE A 111 -10.04 11.85 3.52
N PRO A 112 -10.47 13.02 4.01
CA PRO A 112 -11.60 13.12 4.94
C PRO A 112 -12.85 12.34 4.49
N ASN A 113 -13.18 12.38 3.20
CA ASN A 113 -14.32 11.71 2.58
C ASN A 113 -13.94 10.60 1.59
N GLY A 114 -12.73 10.04 1.69
CA GLY A 114 -12.24 9.11 0.67
C GLY A 114 -10.94 8.41 0.99
N ALA A 115 -10.50 7.58 0.06
CA ALA A 115 -9.21 6.88 0.11
C ALA A 115 -8.71 6.66 -1.32
N GLY A 116 -7.40 6.48 -1.47
CA GLY A 116 -6.76 6.18 -2.73
C GLY A 116 -5.66 5.17 -2.58
N HIS A 117 -5.52 4.31 -3.58
CA HIS A 117 -4.45 3.32 -3.68
C HIS A 117 -3.94 3.30 -5.11
N ILE A 118 -2.67 3.61 -5.28
CA ILE A 118 -2.05 3.75 -6.60
C ILE A 118 -0.64 3.18 -6.52
N PHE A 119 -0.25 2.41 -7.53
CA PHE A 119 1.11 1.91 -7.64
C PHE A 119 1.68 2.19 -9.03
N PHE A 120 3.00 2.33 -9.05
CA PHE A 120 3.81 2.43 -10.27
C PHE A 120 4.90 1.38 -10.19
N ILE A 121 4.96 0.49 -11.18
CA ILE A 121 6.02 -0.52 -11.28
C ILE A 121 6.70 -0.37 -12.62
N LYS A 122 8.02 -0.25 -12.61
CA LYS A 122 8.84 -0.44 -13.80
C LYS A 122 9.45 -1.83 -13.78
N MET A 123 9.06 -2.70 -14.71
CA MET A 123 9.61 -4.05 -14.83
C MET A 123 10.55 -4.17 -16.01
N ASP A 124 11.69 -4.82 -15.80
CA ASP A 124 12.64 -5.27 -16.81
C ASP A 124 12.31 -6.72 -17.21
N PHE A 125 12.01 -6.93 -18.48
CA PHE A 125 11.71 -8.24 -19.06
C PHE A 125 12.91 -8.82 -19.84
N GLY A 126 14.13 -8.37 -19.55
CA GLY A 126 15.36 -8.81 -20.21
C GLY A 126 15.41 -8.36 -21.67
N GLU A 127 15.58 -9.30 -22.60
CA GLU A 127 15.65 -9.00 -24.04
C GLU A 127 14.40 -8.30 -24.59
N LYS A 128 13.26 -8.39 -23.89
CA LYS A 128 12.01 -7.71 -24.27
C LYS A 128 11.95 -6.23 -23.82
N GLY A 129 12.97 -5.76 -23.10
CA GLY A 129 13.08 -4.39 -22.60
C GLY A 129 12.26 -4.13 -21.33
N THR A 130 12.12 -2.86 -20.98
CA THR A 130 11.39 -2.42 -19.79
C THR A 130 9.96 -2.00 -20.11
N GLY A 131 9.00 -2.29 -19.23
CA GLY A 131 7.62 -1.85 -19.33
C GLY A 131 7.04 -1.44 -17.99
N ASP A 132 6.10 -0.50 -18.03
CA ASP A 132 5.41 0.01 -16.85
C ASP A 132 4.12 -0.78 -16.58
N ILE A 133 3.93 -1.17 -15.33
CA ILE A 133 2.68 -1.72 -14.81
C ILE A 133 2.19 -0.74 -13.75
N ASN A 134 1.25 0.10 -14.14
CA ASN A 134 0.66 1.11 -13.26
C ASN A 134 -0.85 0.90 -13.22
N GLU A 135 -1.42 0.84 -12.03
CA GLU A 135 -2.87 0.84 -11.83
C GLU A 135 -3.19 1.44 -10.47
N GLY A 136 -4.40 1.97 -10.34
CA GLY A 136 -4.81 2.56 -9.08
C GLY A 136 -6.27 2.96 -9.07
N ALA A 137 -6.80 3.19 -7.88
CA ALA A 137 -8.15 3.68 -7.69
C ALA A 137 -8.20 4.75 -6.61
N ILE A 138 -9.12 5.68 -6.78
CA ILE A 138 -9.49 6.65 -5.76
C ILE A 138 -11.00 6.61 -5.58
N THR A 139 -11.43 6.56 -4.32
CA THR A 139 -12.81 6.83 -3.94
C THR A 139 -12.88 8.17 -3.24
N LEU A 140 -13.72 9.09 -3.73
CA LEU A 140 -14.02 10.37 -3.06
C LEU A 140 -15.54 10.53 -2.99
N GLY A 141 -16.09 10.60 -1.78
CA GLY A 141 -17.53 10.64 -1.54
C GLY A 141 -18.24 9.36 -2.01
N ASN A 142 -18.94 9.44 -3.14
CA ASN A 142 -19.65 8.33 -3.77
C ASN A 142 -19.06 7.94 -5.13
N GLU A 143 -18.00 8.61 -5.57
CA GLU A 143 -17.37 8.33 -6.86
C GLU A 143 -16.19 7.37 -6.70
N PHE A 144 -16.16 6.35 -7.54
CA PHE A 144 -15.03 5.44 -7.69
C PHE A 144 -14.35 5.72 -9.03
N MET A 145 -13.09 6.12 -8.99
CA MET A 145 -12.27 6.41 -10.16
C MET A 145 -11.18 5.36 -10.27
N HIS A 146 -11.10 4.70 -11.42
CA HIS A 146 -10.07 3.72 -11.76
C HIS A 146 -9.14 4.30 -12.80
N PHE A 147 -7.84 4.08 -12.62
CA PHE A 147 -6.79 4.63 -13.45
C PHE A 147 -5.82 3.52 -13.88
N LEU A 148 -5.39 3.56 -15.13
CA LEU A 148 -4.46 2.61 -15.73
C LEU A 148 -3.29 3.34 -16.37
N GLY A 149 -2.08 2.80 -16.31
CA GLY A 149 -0.94 3.19 -17.16
C GLY A 149 -0.83 4.69 -17.46
N GLU A 150 -1.26 5.08 -18.66
CA GLU A 150 -1.20 6.44 -19.22
C GLU A 150 -2.10 7.46 -18.51
N ASP A 151 -3.11 7.00 -17.75
CA ASP A 151 -4.01 7.83 -16.95
C ASP A 151 -3.30 8.46 -15.73
N MET A 152 -2.06 8.06 -15.45
CA MET A 152 -1.36 8.41 -14.23
C MET A 152 0.08 8.80 -14.50
N LYS A 153 0.57 9.80 -13.77
CA LYS A 153 1.97 10.19 -13.79
C LYS A 153 2.43 10.62 -12.42
N LEU A 154 3.48 9.99 -11.91
CA LEU A 154 4.18 10.42 -10.71
C LEU A 154 5.49 11.08 -11.12
N THR A 155 5.69 12.34 -10.74
CA THR A 155 6.90 13.11 -11.08
C THR A 155 7.57 13.61 -9.80
N PRO A 156 8.76 13.12 -9.47
CA PRO A 156 9.56 13.72 -8.41
C PRO A 156 9.88 15.18 -8.73
N THR A 157 9.69 16.08 -7.77
CA THR A 157 9.97 17.51 -7.92
C THR A 157 11.10 17.99 -7.05
N LYS A 158 11.49 17.21 -6.05
CA LYS A 158 12.59 17.54 -5.14
C LYS A 158 13.26 16.29 -4.63
N TYR A 159 14.58 16.38 -4.48
CA TYR A 159 15.43 15.32 -3.96
C TYR A 159 16.15 15.77 -2.70
N ARG A 160 16.60 14.80 -1.92
CA ARG A 160 17.51 14.98 -0.80
C ARG A 160 18.50 13.83 -0.78
N TYR A 161 19.75 14.11 -0.43
CA TYR A 161 20.73 13.06 -0.20
C TYR A 161 20.34 12.24 1.05
N ASP A 162 20.37 10.92 0.93
CA ASP A 162 20.21 10.00 2.04
C ASP A 162 21.57 9.39 2.42
N ASP A 163 22.01 9.67 3.64
CA ASP A 163 23.31 9.21 4.14
C ASP A 163 23.37 7.70 4.38
N THR A 164 22.23 7.03 4.56
CA THR A 164 22.17 5.57 4.80
C THR A 164 22.31 4.83 3.48
N LEU A 165 21.59 5.28 2.45
CA LEU A 165 21.58 4.68 1.12
C LEU A 165 22.68 5.21 0.21
N LYS A 166 23.38 6.28 0.63
CA LYS A 166 24.44 6.96 -0.11
C LYS A 166 24.02 7.42 -1.51
N LYS A 167 22.75 7.85 -1.65
CA LYS A 167 22.18 8.32 -2.92
C LYS A 167 21.15 9.42 -2.70
N GLU A 168 20.84 10.18 -3.75
CA GLU A 168 19.69 11.07 -3.74
C GLU A 168 18.38 10.28 -3.79
N ILE A 169 17.44 10.63 -2.92
CA ILE A 169 16.10 10.08 -2.88
C ILE A 169 15.06 11.19 -3.09
N PRO A 170 13.96 10.91 -3.80
CA PRO A 170 12.88 11.87 -3.95
C PRO A 170 12.19 12.11 -2.60
N VAL A 171 11.85 13.37 -2.32
CA VAL A 171 11.17 13.80 -1.08
C VAL A 171 9.90 14.61 -1.34
N GLU A 172 9.69 15.06 -2.57
CA GLU A 172 8.46 15.68 -3.02
C GLU A 172 8.10 15.17 -4.42
N TRP A 173 6.81 14.99 -4.66
CA TRP A 173 6.27 14.51 -5.92
C TRP A 173 5.02 15.30 -6.32
N ILE A 174 4.78 15.32 -7.63
CA ILE A 174 3.48 15.66 -8.20
C ILE A 174 2.89 14.38 -8.77
N LEU A 175 1.69 14.03 -8.32
CA LEU A 175 0.86 12.99 -8.90
C LEU A 175 -0.22 13.63 -9.77
N GLU A 176 -0.23 13.28 -11.05
CA GLU A 176 -1.24 13.70 -12.02
C GLU A 176 -2.10 12.49 -12.41
N LEU A 177 -3.41 12.67 -12.40
CA LEU A 177 -4.40 11.63 -12.66
C LEU A 177 -5.43 12.13 -13.68
N SER A 178 -5.79 11.28 -14.64
CA SER A 178 -6.83 11.55 -15.63
C SER A 178 -7.61 10.29 -15.90
N SER A 179 -8.80 10.15 -15.31
CA SER A 179 -9.68 9.01 -15.56
C SER A 179 -10.31 9.06 -16.95
N LYS A 180 -10.66 7.89 -17.50
CA LYS A 180 -11.40 7.78 -18.76
C LYS A 180 -12.80 8.41 -18.72
N THR A 181 -13.37 8.61 -17.54
CA THR A 181 -14.67 9.28 -17.33
C THR A 181 -14.54 10.80 -17.20
N GLY A 182 -13.34 11.37 -17.35
CA GLY A 182 -13.10 12.81 -17.42
C GLY A 182 -12.68 13.48 -16.11
N HIS A 183 -12.63 12.75 -14.99
CA HIS A 183 -12.08 13.30 -13.74
C HIS A 183 -10.57 13.49 -13.86
N ARG A 184 -10.08 14.63 -13.39
CA ARG A 184 -8.65 14.98 -13.35
C ARG A 184 -8.25 15.38 -11.94
N GLY A 185 -7.06 14.98 -11.53
CA GLY A 185 -6.50 15.28 -10.23
C GLY A 185 -5.03 15.68 -10.33
N LYS A 186 -4.60 16.62 -9.50
CA LYS A 186 -3.20 16.96 -9.30
C LYS A 186 -2.92 17.07 -7.81
N LEU A 187 -2.11 16.16 -7.29
CA LEU A 187 -1.75 16.09 -5.88
C LEU A 187 -0.27 16.41 -5.72
N LYS A 188 0.04 17.30 -4.77
CA LYS A 188 1.42 17.55 -4.32
C LYS A 188 1.66 16.69 -3.09
N ILE A 189 2.63 15.81 -3.17
CA ILE A 189 2.98 14.85 -2.13
C ILE A 189 4.36 15.24 -1.59
N LYS A 190 4.50 15.21 -0.27
CA LYS A 190 5.75 15.53 0.41
C LYS A 190 6.02 14.50 1.49
N SER A 191 7.26 14.03 1.57
CA SER A 191 7.73 13.21 2.68
C SER A 191 7.68 14.02 3.98
N THR A 192 6.93 13.53 4.97
CA THR A 192 6.78 14.18 6.29
C THR A 192 7.31 13.33 7.45
N ALA A 193 7.62 12.06 7.19
CA ALA A 193 8.23 11.14 8.14
C ALA A 193 9.09 10.15 7.37
N GLU A 194 10.24 9.78 7.93
CA GLU A 194 11.19 8.86 7.30
C GLU A 194 11.57 7.78 8.30
N LEU A 195 11.72 6.56 7.79
CA LEU A 195 12.25 5.45 8.58
C LEU A 195 13.72 5.74 8.92
N SER A 196 14.01 5.97 10.21
CA SER A 196 15.38 5.97 10.71
C SER A 196 15.87 4.52 10.84
N GLY A 197 16.22 3.91 9.72
CA GLY A 197 16.78 2.57 9.67
C GLY A 197 18.30 2.57 9.89
N ARG A 198 18.77 2.60 11.14
CA ARG A 198 20.09 2.02 11.44
C ARG A 198 19.88 0.50 11.56
N CYS A 199 20.10 -0.23 10.47
CA CYS A 199 20.38 -1.66 10.59
C CYS A 199 21.74 -1.79 11.29
N HIS A 200 21.72 -2.29 12.52
CA HIS A 200 22.91 -2.72 13.25
C HIS A 200 23.27 -4.15 12.83
#